data_AF-A0A973DJ18-F1
#
_entry.id   AF-A0A973DJ18-F1
#
_cell.length_a   1.000
_cell.length_b   1.000
_cell.length_c   1.000
_cell.angle_alpha   90.00
_cell.angle_beta   90.00
_cell.angle_gamma   90.00
#
_symmetry.space_group_name_H-M   'P 1'
#
loop_
_entity.id
_entity.type
_entity.pdbx_description
1 polymer ?
#
loop_
_entity_poly.entity_id
_entity_poly.type
_entity_poly.pdbx_seq_one_letter_code
_entity_poly.pdbx_strand_id
1 'polypeptide(L)'
;MVNINKATKQQLVSVLSGIGEKKAKAIVDYRNKHGAFKSANDLLKVKGIGKKILAKNKTKISLKGKTVVGHSDKVKKAKSSKKKLVAK
;
A
#
# COMPACT_ATOMS: atom_id res chain seq x y z
N MET A 1 8.36 9.73 -6.77
CA MET A 1 8.43 9.32 -5.35
C MET A 1 7.03 8.95 -4.86
N VAL A 2 6.90 7.95 -4.00
CA VAL A 2 5.61 7.49 -3.46
C VAL A 2 5.54 7.71 -1.95
N ASN A 3 4.47 8.34 -1.48
CA ASN A 3 4.26 8.55 -0.04
C ASN A 3 3.58 7.32 0.56
N ILE A 4 4.26 6.57 1.42
CA ILE A 4 3.73 5.33 2.00
C ILE A 4 2.52 5.59 2.92
N ASN A 5 2.47 6.76 3.54
CA ASN A 5 1.37 7.11 4.44
C ASN A 5 0.08 7.45 3.69
N LYS A 6 0.15 7.81 2.40
CA LYS A 6 -1.04 8.17 1.59
C LYS A 6 -1.27 7.30 0.37
N ALA A 7 -0.25 6.59 -0.10
CA ALA A 7 -0.32 5.83 -1.34
C ALA A 7 -1.33 4.69 -1.25
N THR A 8 -1.95 4.41 -2.39
CA THR A 8 -2.79 3.24 -2.57
C THR A 8 -1.93 2.00 -2.78
N LYS A 9 -2.52 0.82 -2.55
CA LYS A 9 -1.87 -0.47 -2.83
C LYS A 9 -1.34 -0.56 -4.27
N GLN A 10 -2.03 0.00 -5.26
CA GLN A 10 -1.58 0.02 -6.66
C GLN A 10 -0.35 0.92 -6.84
N GLN A 11 -0.36 2.13 -6.27
CA GLN A 11 0.81 3.03 -6.35
C GLN A 11 2.06 2.43 -5.70
N LEU A 12 1.88 1.72 -4.58
CA LEU A 12 2.98 1.01 -3.92
C LEU A 12 3.55 -0.08 -4.85
N VAL A 13 2.71 -0.85 -5.53
CA VAL A 13 3.14 -1.88 -6.50
C VAL A 13 3.83 -1.28 -7.73
N SER A 14 3.27 -0.22 -8.31
CA SER A 14 3.84 0.42 -9.51
C SER A 14 5.18 1.10 -9.26
N VAL A 15 5.36 1.72 -8.09
CA VAL A 15 6.58 2.50 -7.81
C VAL A 15 7.66 1.64 -7.16
N LEU A 16 7.28 0.68 -6.32
CA LEU A 16 8.23 -0.10 -5.51
C LEU A 16 8.58 -1.42 -6.20
N SER A 17 9.84 -1.56 -6.60
CA SER A 17 10.34 -2.75 -7.26
C SER A 17 10.40 -3.93 -6.27
N GLY A 18 9.78 -5.05 -6.63
CA GLY A 18 9.71 -6.25 -5.80
C GLY A 18 8.58 -6.24 -4.76
N ILE A 19 7.66 -5.26 -4.81
CA ILE A 19 6.43 -5.24 -4.03
C ILE A 19 5.27 -5.65 -4.93
N GLY A 20 4.69 -6.82 -4.67
CA GLY A 20 3.45 -7.27 -5.30
C GLY A 20 2.22 -6.96 -4.45
N GLU A 21 1.04 -7.34 -4.92
CA GLU A 21 -0.25 -7.04 -4.28
C GLU A 21 -0.33 -7.47 -2.81
N LYS A 22 0.19 -8.67 -2.47
CA LYS A 22 0.20 -9.19 -1.10
C LYS A 22 0.99 -8.28 -0.15
N LYS A 23 2.17 -7.82 -0.59
CA LYS A 23 3.05 -6.94 0.20
C LYS A 23 2.45 -5.54 0.31
N ALA A 24 1.90 -5.01 -0.78
CA ALA A 24 1.23 -3.72 -0.76
C ALA A 24 -0.01 -3.72 0.16
N LYS A 25 -0.79 -4.80 0.16
CA LYS A 25 -1.89 -4.99 1.12
C LYS A 25 -1.38 -5.01 2.56
N ALA A 26 -0.26 -5.70 2.83
CA ALA A 26 0.34 -5.73 4.17
C ALA A 26 0.79 -4.35 4.65
N ILE A 27 1.30 -3.48 3.77
CA ILE A 27 1.66 -2.09 4.12
C ILE A 27 0.41 -1.32 4.56
N VAL A 28 -0.68 -1.42 3.79
CA VAL A 28 -1.94 -0.73 4.10
C VAL A 28 -2.54 -1.27 5.40
N ASP A 29 -2.52 -2.58 5.59
CA ASP A 29 -3.03 -3.24 6.81
C ASP A 29 -2.21 -2.83 8.04
N TYR A 30 -0.88 -2.81 7.93
CA TYR A 30 0.02 -2.34 8.98
C TYR A 30 -0.27 -0.89 9.35
N ARG A 31 -0.48 -0.01 8.37
CA ARG A 31 -0.85 1.39 8.64
C ARG A 31 -2.18 1.51 9.38
N ASN A 32 -3.16 0.68 9.03
CA ASN A 32 -4.47 0.70 9.67
C ASN A 32 -4.40 0.21 11.13
N LYS A 33 -3.50 -0.73 11.44
CA LYS A 33 -3.36 -1.31 12.79
C LYS A 33 -2.40 -0.56 13.69
N HIS A 34 -1.26 -0.13 13.15
CA HIS A 34 -0.18 0.50 13.92
C HIS A 34 -0.10 2.02 13.74
N GLY A 35 -0.87 2.58 12.80
CA GLY A 35 -0.81 4.00 12.45
C GLY A 35 0.23 4.32 11.36
N ALA A 36 0.50 5.62 11.18
CA ALA A 36 1.38 6.09 10.12
C ALA A 36 2.84 5.63 10.29
N PHE A 37 3.51 5.37 9.16
CA PHE A 37 4.94 5.06 9.12
C PHE A 37 5.74 6.32 9.45
N LYS A 38 6.59 6.23 10.49
CA LYS A 38 7.50 7.32 10.90
C LYS A 38 8.82 7.27 10.14
N SER A 39 9.21 6.10 9.65
CA SER A 39 10.49 5.88 8.97
C SER A 39 10.36 4.82 7.88
N ALA A 40 11.25 4.86 6.89
CA ALA A 40 11.31 3.83 5.86
C ALA A 40 11.63 2.45 6.46
N ASN A 41 12.34 2.40 7.60
CA ASN A 41 12.61 1.17 8.33
C ASN A 41 11.36 0.50 8.92
N ASP A 42 10.28 1.23 9.21
CA ASP A 42 9.04 0.60 9.70
C ASP A 42 8.43 -0.33 8.65
N LEU A 43 8.77 -0.17 7.37
CA LEU A 43 8.39 -1.14 6.35
C LEU A 43 8.98 -2.52 6.60
N LEU A 44 10.12 -2.64 7.28
CA LEU A 44 10.70 -3.95 7.63
C LEU A 44 9.85 -4.72 8.64
N LYS A 45 8.99 -4.02 9.39
CA LYS A 45 8.03 -4.65 10.30
C LYS A 45 6.83 -5.22 9.55
N VAL A 46 6.64 -4.84 8.29
CA VAL A 46 5.56 -5.35 7.44
C VAL A 46 5.95 -6.73 6.91
N LYS A 47 5.08 -7.71 7.17
CA LYS A 47 5.29 -9.09 6.72
C LYS A 47 5.43 -9.15 5.19
N GLY A 48 6.60 -9.63 4.74
CA GLY A 48 6.94 -9.74 3.32
C GLY A 48 7.82 -8.62 2.75
N ILE A 49 8.20 -7.61 3.54
CA ILE A 49 9.19 -6.60 3.14
C ILE A 49 10.51 -6.86 3.87
N GLY A 50 11.52 -7.25 3.09
CA GLY A 50 12.87 -7.46 3.60
C GLY A 50 13.81 -6.30 3.32
N LYS A 51 14.98 -6.32 3.96
CA LYS A 51 16.07 -5.33 3.78
C LYS A 51 16.45 -5.12 2.31
N LYS A 52 16.47 -6.20 1.50
CA LYS A 52 16.76 -6.14 0.06
C LYS A 52 15.76 -5.27 -0.72
N ILE A 53 14.46 -5.39 -0.39
CA ILE A 53 13.39 -4.62 -1.05
C ILE A 53 13.45 -3.17 -0.58
N LEU A 54 13.64 -2.95 0.73
CA LEU A 54 13.75 -1.61 1.28
C LEU A 54 14.93 -0.84 0.67
N ALA A 55 16.10 -1.45 0.60
CA ALA A 55 17.31 -0.83 0.05
C ALA A 55 17.11 -0.36 -1.40
N LYS A 56 16.49 -1.20 -2.24
CA LYS A 56 16.19 -0.86 -3.65
C LYS A 56 15.16 0.26 -3.80
N ASN A 57 14.30 0.45 -2.81
CA ASN A 57 13.19 1.39 -2.88
C ASN A 57 13.38 2.64 -2.01
N LYS A 58 14.44 2.70 -1.21
CA LYS A 58 14.71 3.81 -0.25
C LYS A 58 14.72 5.18 -0.93
N THR A 59 15.18 5.25 -2.18
CA THR A 59 15.23 6.47 -3.01
C THR A 59 13.87 6.85 -3.62
N LYS A 60 12.93 5.90 -3.71
CA LYS A 60 11.60 6.11 -4.27
C LYS A 60 10.53 6.40 -3.22
N ILE A 61 10.84 6.12 -1.95
CA ILE A 61 9.94 6.23 -0.80
C ILE A 61 9.98 7.66 -0.23
N SER A 62 8.80 8.21 0.06
CA SER A 62 8.64 9.45 0.82
C SER A 62 7.71 9.25 2.02
N LEU A 63 7.94 10.01 3.09
CA LEU A 63 7.15 10.00 4.32
C LEU A 63 6.41 11.34 4.56
N LYS A 64 6.94 12.43 4.00
CA LYS A 64 6.42 13.79 4.11
C LYS A 64 6.15 14.35 2.71
N GLY A 65 4.96 14.90 2.50
CA GLY A 65 4.57 15.55 1.24
C GLY A 65 3.38 14.89 0.51
N LYS A 66 2.87 15.58 -0.51
CA LYS A 66 1.81 15.07 -1.39
C LYS A 66 2.41 14.02 -2.33
N THR A 67 1.69 12.93 -2.59
CA THR A 67 2.07 11.95 -3.62
C THR A 67 2.07 12.62 -4.99
N VAL A 68 3.22 12.69 -5.65
CA VAL A 68 3.36 13.25 -7.02
C VAL A 68 3.07 12.23 -8.12
N VAL A 69 2.84 10.97 -7.76
CA VAL A 69 2.38 9.94 -8.70
C VAL A 69 0.88 10.14 -8.94
N GLY A 70 0.54 10.88 -9.99
CA GLY A 70 -0.82 11.05 -10.45
C GLY A 70 -1.46 9.70 -10.75
N HIS A 71 -2.34 9.25 -9.87
CA HIS A 71 -3.36 8.26 -10.17
C HIS A 71 -4.65 8.86 -9.60
N SER A 72 -5.37 9.60 -10.45
CA SER A 72 -6.73 10.09 -10.22
C SER A 72 -7.76 8.94 -10.29
N ASP A 73 -7.35 7.72 -9.99
CA ASP A 73 -8.20 6.54 -10.05
C ASP A 73 -9.12 6.54 -8.83
N LYS A 74 -10.22 7.24 -9.03
CA LYS A 74 -11.59 6.87 -8.70
C LYS A 74 -11.78 5.35 -8.72
N VAL A 75 -11.22 4.62 -7.76
CA VAL A 75 -11.64 3.24 -7.47
C VAL A 75 -12.95 3.38 -6.73
N LYS A 76 -14.00 3.56 -7.55
CA LYS A 76 -15.35 3.14 -7.22
C LYS A 76 -15.22 1.80 -6.50
N LYS A 77 -15.61 1.80 -5.23
CA LYS A 77 -15.97 0.61 -4.47
C LYS A 77 -17.21 0.02 -5.15
N ALA A 78 -17.04 -0.60 -6.31
CA ALA A 78 -18.07 -1.32 -7.02
C ALA A 78 -17.89 -2.81 -6.75
N LYS A 79 -18.99 -3.42 -6.27
CA LYS A 79 -19.28 -4.86 -6.18
C LYS A 79 -18.64 -5.63 -5.03
N SER A 80 -19.32 -5.57 -3.87
CA SER A 80 -19.89 -6.80 -3.32
C SER A 80 -21.40 -6.63 -3.36
N SER A 81 -21.99 -7.12 -4.43
CA SER A 81 -23.42 -7.16 -4.70
C SER A 81 -24.08 -8.27 -3.87
N LYS A 82 -25.23 -7.92 -3.26
CA LYS A 82 -26.25 -8.78 -2.63
C LYS A 82 -26.48 -10.10 -3.38
N LYS A 83 -26.84 -11.15 -2.61
CA LYS A 83 -28.05 -12.00 -2.76
C LYS A 83 -27.76 -13.49 -2.54
N LYS A 84 -28.27 -14.05 -1.43
CA LYS A 84 -28.94 -15.36 -1.47
C LYS A 84 -30.10 -15.35 -0.46
N LEU A 85 -31.25 -14.92 -0.96
CA LEU A 85 -32.58 -15.23 -0.45
C LEU A 85 -33.03 -16.50 -1.20
N VAL A 86 -33.26 -17.61 -0.48
CA VAL A 86 -34.06 -18.79 -0.87
C VAL A 86 -34.45 -19.41 0.49
N ALA A 87 -35.64 -19.16 1.03
CA ALA A 87 -36.95 -19.79 0.73
C ALA A 87 -36.98 -21.30 1.02
N LYS A 88 -37.54 -21.69 2.17
CA LYS A 88 -38.65 -22.64 2.29
C LYS A 88 -39.31 -22.48 3.66
#